data_AF-A0A7W1V292-F1
#
_entry.id   AF-A0A7W1V292-F1
#
_cell.length_a   1.000
_cell.length_b   1.000
_cell.length_c   1.000
_cell.angle_alpha   90.00
_cell.angle_beta   90.00
_cell.angle_gamma   90.00
#
_symmetry.space_group_name_H-M   'P 1'
#
loop_
_entity.id
_entity.type
_entity.pdbx_description
1 polymer ?
#
loop_
_entity_poly.entity_id
_entity_poly.type
_entity_poly.pdbx_seq_one_letter_code
_entity_poly.pdbx_strand_id
1 'polypeptide(L)'
;MDYQEYHAAANLANAHYESGNAAEALRLFERLIADHELPDLDRSSMASNVAVVLTAQGAPEGEIQAAYDRGIELERRWLRGAVIQRKAAWLVTVGRSWEARDLLVRLRCEAWLNMYERDSIDRLLESLD
;
A
#
# COMPACT_ATOMS: atom_id res chain seq x y z
N MET A 1 8.60 -18.17 -7.71
CA MET A 1 8.96 -17.34 -8.89
C MET A 1 10.38 -16.81 -8.69
N ASP A 2 11.18 -16.62 -9.74
CA ASP A 2 12.47 -15.92 -9.58
C ASP A 2 12.31 -14.38 -9.58
N TYR A 3 13.35 -13.65 -9.20
CA TYR A 3 13.25 -12.18 -9.06
C TYR A 3 13.02 -11.46 -10.40
N GLN A 4 13.53 -11.99 -11.52
CA GLN A 4 13.34 -11.39 -12.84
C GLN A 4 11.90 -11.62 -13.32
N GLU A 5 11.36 -12.81 -13.10
CA GLU A 5 9.97 -13.15 -13.36
C GLU A 5 9.01 -12.27 -12.55
N TYR A 6 9.32 -12.03 -11.27
CA TYR A 6 8.57 -11.10 -10.41
C TYR A 6 8.55 -9.69 -11.00
N HIS A 7 9.73 -9.14 -11.32
CA HIS A 7 9.84 -7.80 -11.90
C HIS A 7 9.09 -7.67 -13.22
N ALA A 8 9.22 -8.67 -14.09
CA ALA A 8 8.51 -8.68 -15.36
C ALA A 8 6.99 -8.71 -15.15
N ALA A 9 6.49 -9.54 -14.22
CA ALA A 9 5.06 -9.62 -13.91
C ALA A 9 4.53 -8.34 -13.26
N ALA A 10 5.27 -7.74 -12.33
CA ALA A 10 4.89 -6.48 -11.70
C ALA A 10 4.85 -5.32 -12.72
N ASN A 11 5.84 -5.25 -13.60
CA ASN A 11 5.87 -4.25 -14.68
C ASN A 11 4.75 -4.47 -15.68
N LEU A 12 4.43 -5.72 -16.03
CA LEU A 12 3.31 -6.03 -16.89
C LEU A 12 1.97 -5.63 -16.25
N ALA A 13 1.79 -5.88 -14.96
CA ALA A 13 0.60 -5.45 -14.23
C ALA A 13 0.43 -3.92 -14.23
N ASN A 14 1.53 -3.18 -14.00
CA ASN A 14 1.55 -1.73 -14.11
C ASN A 14 1.18 -1.27 -15.54
N ALA A 15 1.76 -1.88 -16.57
CA ALA A 15 1.46 -1.54 -17.96
C ALA A 15 -0.02 -1.80 -18.31
N HIS A 16 -0.61 -2.88 -17.79
CA HIS A 16 -2.05 -3.11 -17.92
C HIS A 16 -2.87 -2.02 -17.24
N TYR A 17 -2.50 -1.61 -16.03
CA TYR A 17 -3.17 -0.51 -15.33
C TYR A 17 -3.09 0.80 -16.11
N GLU A 18 -1.89 1.20 -16.58
CA GLU A 18 -1.67 2.40 -17.38
C GLU A 18 -2.43 2.38 -18.71
N SER A 19 -2.64 1.21 -19.28
CA SER A 19 -3.42 1.01 -20.51
C SER A 19 -4.94 0.92 -20.26
N GLY A 20 -5.41 1.13 -19.02
CA GLY A 20 -6.83 1.06 -18.64
C GLY A 20 -7.37 -0.36 -18.43
N ASN A 21 -6.53 -1.39 -18.51
CA ASN A 21 -6.92 -2.80 -18.33
C ASN A 21 -6.87 -3.20 -16.85
N ALA A 22 -7.69 -2.55 -16.02
CA ALA A 22 -7.67 -2.72 -14.57
C ALA A 22 -7.89 -4.16 -14.10
N ALA A 23 -8.79 -4.91 -14.76
CA ALA A 23 -9.06 -6.30 -14.40
C ALA A 23 -7.81 -7.20 -14.52
N GLU A 24 -7.02 -6.99 -15.58
CA GLU A 24 -5.81 -7.77 -15.81
C GLU A 24 -4.67 -7.35 -14.89
N ALA A 25 -4.57 -6.05 -14.59
CA ALA A 25 -3.65 -5.53 -13.58
C ALA A 25 -3.93 -6.15 -12.20
N LEU A 26 -5.19 -6.13 -11.75
CA LEU A 26 -5.62 -6.73 -10.49
C LEU A 26 -5.31 -8.23 -10.46
N ARG A 27 -5.64 -8.96 -11.53
CA ARG A 27 -5.37 -10.40 -11.63
C ARG A 27 -3.88 -10.70 -11.45
N LEU A 28 -3.00 -9.93 -12.09
CA LEU A 28 -1.55 -10.11 -11.98
C LEU A 28 -1.04 -9.74 -10.59
N PHE A 29 -1.46 -8.61 -10.02
CA PHE A 29 -1.06 -8.23 -8.67
C PHE A 29 -1.52 -9.26 -7.63
N GLU A 30 -2.77 -9.72 -7.68
CA GLU A 30 -3.29 -10.75 -6.77
C GLU A 30 -2.52 -12.07 -6.87
N ARG A 31 -2.15 -12.47 -8.09
CA ARG A 31 -1.30 -13.64 -8.30
C ARG A 31 0.06 -13.48 -7.60
N LEU A 32 0.67 -12.30 -7.68
CA LEU A 32 1.94 -12.03 -7.01
C LEU A 32 1.79 -12.00 -5.48
N ILE A 33 0.70 -11.44 -4.94
CA ILE A 33 0.47 -11.45 -3.49
C ILE A 33 0.24 -12.88 -2.96
N ALA A 34 -0.36 -13.75 -3.78
CA ALA A 34 -0.59 -15.16 -3.45
C ALA A 34 0.66 -16.05 -3.56
N ASP A 35 1.71 -15.61 -4.24
CA ASP A 35 2.98 -16.35 -4.29
C ASP A 35 3.74 -16.19 -2.95
N HIS A 36 3.68 -17.24 -2.13
CA HIS A 36 4.31 -17.27 -0.82
C HIS A 36 5.84 -17.35 -0.86
N GLU A 37 6.43 -17.65 -2.03
CA GLU A 37 7.88 -17.63 -2.22
C GLU A 37 8.42 -16.21 -2.42
N LEU A 38 7.54 -15.23 -2.70
CA LEU A 38 7.94 -13.84 -2.78
C LEU A 38 8.13 -13.22 -1.39
N PRO A 39 9.14 -12.36 -1.21
CA PRO A 39 9.31 -11.62 0.03
C PRO A 39 8.06 -10.83 0.41
N ASP A 40 7.76 -10.75 1.72
CA ASP A 40 6.58 -10.03 2.20
C ASP A 40 6.56 -8.55 1.76
N LEU A 41 7.72 -7.90 1.63
CA LEU A 41 7.83 -6.51 1.19
C LEU A 41 7.49 -6.31 -0.30
N ASP A 42 7.80 -7.31 -1.13
CA ASP A 42 7.39 -7.31 -2.53
C ASP A 42 5.88 -7.51 -2.62
N ARG A 43 5.34 -8.45 -1.83
CA ARG A 43 3.91 -8.72 -1.73
C ARG A 43 3.13 -7.52 -1.15
N SER A 44 3.69 -6.78 -0.19
CA SER A 44 3.06 -5.59 0.39
C SER A 44 2.98 -4.44 -0.61
N SER A 45 4.02 -4.30 -1.45
CA SER A 45 4.03 -3.35 -2.56
C SER A 45 2.93 -3.69 -3.57
N MET A 46 2.74 -4.97 -3.90
CA MET A 46 1.64 -5.39 -4.78
C MET A 46 0.27 -5.13 -4.15
N ALA A 47 0.08 -5.35 -2.85
CA ALA A 47 -1.17 -5.03 -2.16
C ALA A 47 -1.49 -3.52 -2.18
N SER A 48 -0.46 -2.67 -2.05
CA SER A 48 -0.62 -1.22 -2.24
C SER A 48 -1.02 -0.85 -3.68
N ASN A 49 -0.51 -1.56 -4.68
CA ASN A 49 -0.88 -1.34 -6.08
C ASN A 49 -2.33 -1.78 -6.34
N VAL A 50 -2.78 -2.90 -5.78
CA VAL A 50 -4.20 -3.30 -5.80
C VAL A 50 -5.09 -2.18 -5.27
N ALA A 51 -4.75 -1.60 -4.11
CA ALA A 51 -5.52 -0.50 -3.54
C ALA A 51 -5.60 0.73 -4.47
N VAL A 52 -4.50 1.07 -5.16
CA VAL A 52 -4.47 2.15 -6.15
C VAL A 52 -5.37 1.84 -7.34
N VAL A 53 -5.29 0.63 -7.90
CA VAL A 53 -6.14 0.24 -9.04
C VAL A 53 -7.62 0.26 -8.64
N LEU A 54 -7.97 -0.30 -7.48
CA LEU A 54 -9.34 -0.29 -6.96
C LEU A 54 -9.86 1.14 -6.76
N THR A 55 -9.03 2.04 -6.24
CA THR A 55 -9.38 3.46 -6.10
C THR A 55 -9.68 4.10 -7.45
N ALA A 56 -8.83 3.86 -8.46
CA ALA A 56 -9.02 4.41 -9.80
C ALA A 56 -10.27 3.85 -10.50
N GLN A 57 -10.71 2.65 -10.14
CA GLN A 57 -11.95 2.06 -10.65
C GLN A 57 -13.21 2.48 -9.88
N GLY A 58 -13.08 3.27 -8.81
CA GLY A 58 -14.20 3.63 -7.95
C GLY A 58 -14.80 2.41 -7.23
N ALA A 59 -13.96 1.41 -6.91
CA ALA A 59 -14.38 0.23 -6.17
C ALA A 59 -14.88 0.62 -4.76
N PRO A 60 -15.71 -0.22 -4.11
CA PRO A 60 -16.17 0.03 -2.75
C PRO A 60 -15.00 0.29 -1.78
N GLU A 61 -15.13 1.30 -0.90
CA GLU A 61 -14.08 1.66 0.06
C GLU A 61 -13.59 0.48 0.90
N GLY A 62 -14.48 -0.47 1.23
CA GLY A 62 -14.12 -1.67 1.99
C GLY A 62 -13.10 -2.55 1.27
N GLU A 63 -13.16 -2.64 -0.06
CA GLU A 63 -12.20 -3.42 -0.85
C GLU A 63 -10.84 -2.71 -0.92
N ILE A 64 -10.86 -1.39 -1.12
CA ILE A 64 -9.65 -0.57 -1.13
C ILE A 64 -8.96 -0.63 0.25
N GLN A 65 -9.74 -0.51 1.32
CA GLN A 65 -9.25 -0.59 2.69
C GLN A 65 -8.66 -1.98 2.99
N ALA A 66 -9.33 -3.06 2.57
CA ALA A 66 -8.83 -4.43 2.74
C ALA A 66 -7.50 -4.65 2.00
N ALA A 67 -7.31 -4.07 0.83
CA ALA A 67 -6.04 -4.14 0.09
C ALA A 67 -4.90 -3.44 0.85
N TYR A 68 -5.15 -2.25 1.42
CA TYR A 68 -4.16 -1.60 2.29
C TYR A 68 -3.87 -2.41 3.56
N ASP A 69 -4.92 -2.92 4.23
CA ASP A 69 -4.76 -3.70 5.47
C ASP A 69 -3.92 -4.96 5.24
N ARG A 70 -4.09 -5.61 4.09
CA ARG A 70 -3.24 -6.75 3.67
C ARG A 70 -1.78 -6.35 3.52
N GLY A 71 -1.50 -5.19 2.90
CA GLY A 71 -0.13 -4.69 2.77
C GLY A 71 0.51 -4.32 4.11
N ILE A 72 -0.27 -3.71 5.02
CA ILE A 72 0.19 -3.37 6.38
C ILE A 72 0.56 -4.63 7.16
N GLU A 73 -0.24 -5.69 7.06
CA GLU A 73 0.06 -6.94 7.76
C GLU A 73 1.35 -7.59 7.25
N LEU A 74 1.60 -7.55 5.94
CA LEU A 74 2.85 -8.03 5.35
C LEU A 74 4.07 -7.22 5.81
N GLU A 75 3.93 -5.90 5.98
CA GLU A 75 5.01 -5.04 6.49
C GLU A 75 5.27 -5.18 7.99
N ARG A 76 4.28 -5.65 8.77
CA ARG A 76 4.32 -5.66 10.24
C ARG A 76 5.57 -6.34 10.80
N ARG A 77 5.93 -7.52 10.28
CA ARG A 77 7.08 -8.28 10.77
C ARG A 77 8.43 -7.63 10.44
N TRP A 78 8.44 -6.77 9.41
CA TRP A 78 9.63 -6.12 8.90
C TRP A 78 9.81 -4.70 9.43
N LEU A 79 8.94 -4.26 10.34
CA LEU A 79 9.01 -2.94 10.97
C LEU A 79 9.06 -1.85 9.89
N ARG A 80 8.11 -1.93 8.95
CA ARG A 80 7.92 -0.96 7.87
C ARG A 80 6.54 -0.32 7.99
N GLY A 81 6.45 0.95 7.58
CA GLY A 81 5.22 1.73 7.60
C GLY A 81 4.96 2.44 6.28
N ALA A 82 5.41 1.88 5.16
CA ALA A 82 5.24 2.51 3.86
C ALA A 82 3.79 2.37 3.39
N VAL A 83 3.19 1.18 3.55
CA VAL A 83 1.77 0.95 3.23
C VAL A 83 0.87 1.77 4.15
N ILE A 84 1.25 1.90 5.43
CA ILE A 84 0.53 2.73 6.41
C ILE A 84 0.44 4.18 5.93
N GLN A 85 1.57 4.78 5.53
CA GLN A 85 1.60 6.15 5.00
C GLN A 85 0.76 6.30 3.72
N ARG A 86 0.80 5.31 2.82
CA ARG A 86 -0.04 5.31 1.61
C ARG A 86 -1.53 5.22 1.92
N LYS A 87 -1.92 4.38 2.88
CA LYS A 87 -3.30 4.29 3.36
C LYS A 87 -3.77 5.60 3.97
N ALA A 88 -2.93 6.25 4.79
CA ALA A 88 -3.24 7.56 5.36
C ALA A 88 -3.48 8.60 4.26
N ALA A 89 -2.63 8.66 3.23
CA ALA A 89 -2.83 9.55 2.10
C ALA A 89 -4.15 9.28 1.37
N TRP A 90 -4.49 8.01 1.13
CA TRP A 90 -5.79 7.65 0.54
C TRP A 90 -6.98 8.07 1.44
N LEU A 91 -6.91 7.83 2.75
CA LEU A 91 -7.97 8.22 3.69
C LEU A 91 -8.27 9.72 3.63
N VAL A 92 -7.24 10.56 3.44
CA VAL A 92 -7.42 12.01 3.22
C VAL A 92 -8.20 12.29 1.94
N THR A 93 -7.88 11.60 0.83
CA THR A 93 -8.56 11.79 -0.45
C THR A 93 -10.05 11.45 -0.40
N VAL A 94 -10.46 10.54 0.49
CA VAL A 94 -11.87 10.17 0.71
C VAL A 94 -12.52 10.94 1.87
N GLY A 95 -11.86 11.98 2.40
CA GLY A 95 -12.41 12.85 3.46
C GLY A 95 -12.36 12.25 4.88
N ARG A 96 -11.66 11.13 5.08
CA ARG A 96 -11.50 10.44 6.37
C ARG A 96 -10.22 10.87 7.09
N SER A 97 -9.98 12.18 7.17
CA SER A 97 -8.74 12.76 7.71
C SER A 97 -8.49 12.43 9.18
N TRP A 98 -9.53 12.24 9.99
CA TRP A 98 -9.38 11.80 11.38
C TRP A 98 -8.75 10.39 11.47
N GLU A 99 -9.19 9.46 10.61
CA GLU A 99 -8.62 8.11 10.56
C GLU A 99 -7.20 8.11 10.00
N ALA A 100 -6.93 8.94 8.99
CA ALA A 100 -5.58 9.16 8.49
C ALA A 100 -4.63 9.63 9.62
N ARG A 101 -5.11 10.58 10.43
CA ARG A 101 -4.37 11.11 11.58
C ARG A 101 -4.12 10.05 12.65
N ASP A 102 -5.16 9.32 13.06
CA ASP A 102 -5.02 8.23 14.05
C ASP A 102 -3.96 7.22 13.60
N LEU A 103 -4.02 6.82 12.33
CA LEU A 103 -3.09 5.88 11.73
C LEU A 103 -1.63 6.39 11.78
N LEU A 104 -1.40 7.65 11.42
CA LEU A 104 -0.07 8.27 11.43
C LEU A 104 0.45 8.52 12.86
N VAL A 105 -0.40 8.90 13.80
CA VAL A 105 -0.02 9.04 15.22
C VAL A 105 0.41 7.70 15.81
N ARG A 106 -0.33 6.63 15.51
CA ARG A 106 0.05 5.28 15.95
C ARG A 106 1.38 4.84 15.35
N LEU A 107 1.57 5.06 14.06
CA LEU A 107 2.84 4.78 13.40
C LEU A 107 3.97 5.58 14.04
N ARG A 108 3.79 6.88 14.28
CA ARG A 108 4.80 7.75 14.90
C ARG A 108 5.33 7.21 16.24
N CYS A 109 4.46 6.58 17.03
CA CYS A 109 4.79 6.02 18.35
C CYS A 109 5.59 4.71 18.27
N GLU A 110 5.79 4.14 17.09
CA GLU A 110 6.54 2.91 16.91
C GLU A 110 8.02 3.10 17.29
N ALA A 111 8.53 2.18 18.12
CA ALA A 111 9.87 2.28 18.68
C ALA A 111 10.98 2.05 17.64
N TRP A 112 10.67 1.37 16.54
CA TRP A 112 11.60 0.98 15.49
C TRP A 112 11.85 2.07 14.44
N LEU A 113 11.04 3.14 14.42
CA LEU A 113 11.25 4.26 13.52
C LEU A 113 12.50 5.06 13.90
N ASN A 114 13.31 5.38 12.89
CA ASN A 114 14.42 6.31 13.07
C ASN A 114 13.93 7.78 13.06
N MET A 115 14.83 8.72 13.39
CA MET A 115 14.46 10.15 13.48
C MET A 115 13.92 10.70 12.16
N TYR A 116 14.49 10.31 11.02
CA TYR A 116 14.08 10.82 9.71
C TYR A 116 12.69 10.33 9.33
N GLU A 117 12.37 9.07 9.66
CA GLU A 117 11.03 8.52 9.42
C GLU A 117 9.99 9.21 10.32
N ARG A 118 10.33 9.49 11.58
CA ARG A 118 9.49 10.27 12.50
C ARG A 118 9.24 11.69 11.99
N ASP A 119 10.27 12.39 11.53
CA ASP A 119 10.15 13.73 10.94
C ASP A 119 9.35 13.72 9.64
N SER A 120 9.41 12.63 8.87
CA SER A 120 8.57 12.46 7.68
C SER A 120 7.10 12.31 8.07
N ILE A 121 6.80 11.54 9.11
CA ILE A 121 5.44 11.36 9.62
C ILE A 121 4.89 12.66 10.24
N ASP A 122 5.73 13.43 10.95
CA ASP A 122 5.33 14.72 11.50
C ASP A 122 4.91 15.71 10.41
N ARG A 123 5.68 15.80 9.32
CA ARG A 123 5.30 16.62 8.15
C ARG A 123 4.00 16.16 7.50
N LEU A 124 3.76 14.85 7.45
CA LEU A 124 2.47 14.33 6.97
C LEU A 124 1.33 14.74 7.89
N LEU A 125 1.51 14.62 9.21
CA LEU A 125 0.51 15.03 10.21
C LEU A 125 0.18 16.53 10.13
N GLU A 126 1.19 17.39 9.96
CA GLU A 126 1.02 18.83 9.77
C GLU A 126 0.24 19.18 8.51
N SER A 127 0.35 18.36 7.45
CA SER A 127 -0.42 18.56 6.20
C SER A 127 -1.90 18.16 6.31
N LEU A 128 -2.31 17.54 7.41
CA LEU A 128 -3.70 17.13 7.66
C LEU A 128 -4.53 18.19 8.42
N ASP A 129 -3.89 19.26 8.91
CA ASP A 129 -4.50 20.39 9.62
C ASP A 129 -4.91 21.52 8.66
#